data_AF-A0A4S5EU31-F1
#
_entry.id   AF-A0A4S5EU31-F1
#
_cell.length_a   1.000
_cell.length_b   1.000
_cell.length_c   1.000
_cell.angle_alpha   90.00
_cell.angle_beta   90.00
_cell.angle_gamma   90.00
#
_symmetry.space_group_name_H-M   'P 1'
#
loop_
_entity.id
_entity.type
_entity.pdbx_description
1 polymer ?
#
loop_
_entity_poly.entity_id
_entity_poly.type
_entity_poly.pdbx_seq_one_letter_code
_entity_poly.pdbx_strand_id
1 'polypeptide(L)'
;GPGAHDSVAEYLGASRQNLASLTAAAPAADLYAVASLTGPATPDQLIDLFGSYRAVQVFFTAGTGGQVEQATVRDPVADVHAAFASAAAQAQARAASEARAGDAGADNRDRQAAAQLRAGCACLFAAVVRAPAGRLSQLAADPRVRIVDPAPPGAGPTSVRFIPLPPDRR
;
A
#
# COMPACT_ATOMS: atom_id res chain seq x y z
N GLY A 1 -9.78 3.14 -4.21
CA GLY A 1 -9.89 3.90 -2.95
C GLY A 1 -10.96 4.98 -3.06
N PRO A 2 -11.77 5.21 -2.00
CA PRO A 2 -12.82 6.23 -2.01
C PRO A 2 -12.21 7.65 -2.03
N GLY A 3 -12.89 8.59 -2.69
CA GLY A 3 -12.57 10.00 -2.65
C GLY A 3 -12.80 10.61 -1.27
N ALA A 4 -12.33 11.85 -1.04
CA ALA A 4 -12.33 12.48 0.27
C ALA A 4 -13.72 12.55 0.94
N HIS A 5 -14.79 12.68 0.16
CA HIS A 5 -16.17 12.80 0.62
C HIS A 5 -17.00 11.53 0.44
N ASP A 6 -16.42 10.47 -0.13
CA ASP A 6 -17.15 9.23 -0.38
C ASP A 6 -17.25 8.40 0.90
N SER A 7 -18.36 7.69 1.05
CA SER A 7 -18.58 6.76 2.15
C SER A 7 -17.63 5.57 2.07
N VAL A 8 -16.81 5.37 3.11
CA VAL A 8 -15.91 4.22 3.19
C VAL A 8 -16.70 2.91 3.27
N ALA A 9 -17.83 2.88 3.98
CA ALA A 9 -18.67 1.69 4.09
C ALA A 9 -19.25 1.27 2.74
N GLU A 10 -19.74 2.22 1.94
CA GLU A 10 -20.27 1.96 0.60
C GLU A 10 -19.17 1.48 -0.35
N TYR A 11 -18.00 2.13 -0.32
CA TYR A 11 -16.83 1.68 -1.08
C TYR A 11 -16.44 0.24 -0.73
N LEU A 12 -16.35 -0.09 0.56
CA LEU A 12 -16.01 -1.44 1.00
C LEU A 12 -17.05 -2.46 0.54
N GLY A 13 -18.34 -2.12 0.62
CA GLY A 13 -19.43 -2.96 0.12
C GLY A 13 -19.34 -3.18 -1.39
N ALA A 14 -19.16 -2.11 -2.16
CA ALA A 14 -19.05 -2.16 -3.62
C ALA A 14 -17.84 -2.96 -4.09
N SER A 15 -16.65 -2.74 -3.53
CA SER A 15 -15.44 -3.49 -3.91
C SER A 15 -15.56 -4.98 -3.57
N ARG A 16 -16.18 -5.35 -2.44
CA ARG A 16 -16.44 -6.76 -2.10
C ARG A 16 -17.41 -7.41 -3.09
N GLN A 17 -18.50 -6.73 -3.42
CA GLN A 17 -19.46 -7.20 -4.41
C GLN A 17 -18.81 -7.37 -5.78
N ASN A 18 -17.96 -6.43 -6.19
CA ASN A 18 -17.23 -6.49 -7.46
C ASN A 18 -16.29 -7.70 -7.51
N LEU A 19 -15.49 -7.92 -6.47
CA LEU A 19 -14.60 -9.09 -6.40
C LEU A 19 -15.38 -10.41 -6.41
N ALA A 20 -16.49 -10.49 -5.67
CA ALA A 20 -17.35 -11.67 -5.66
C ALA A 20 -17.92 -11.96 -7.06
N SER A 21 -18.44 -10.94 -7.75
CA SER A 21 -18.97 -11.07 -9.11
C SER A 21 -17.91 -11.52 -10.11
N LEU A 22 -16.71 -10.92 -10.08
CA LEU A 22 -15.60 -11.31 -10.95
C LEU A 22 -15.14 -12.75 -10.70
N THR A 23 -15.08 -13.15 -9.43
CA THR A 23 -14.69 -14.51 -9.04
C THR A 23 -15.72 -15.55 -9.45
N ALA A 24 -17.01 -15.24 -9.33
CA ALA A 24 -18.09 -16.11 -9.79
C ALA A 24 -18.09 -16.26 -11.32
N ALA A 25 -17.82 -15.18 -12.05
CA ALA A 25 -17.80 -15.19 -13.51
C ALA A 25 -16.58 -15.91 -14.10
N ALA A 26 -15.38 -15.69 -13.54
CA ALA A 26 -14.14 -16.24 -14.05
C ALA A 26 -13.10 -16.40 -12.92
N PRO A 27 -13.15 -17.48 -12.12
CA PRO A 27 -12.29 -17.65 -10.93
C PRO A 27 -10.79 -17.74 -11.27
N ALA A 28 -10.47 -18.19 -12.48
CA ALA A 28 -9.10 -18.29 -12.99
C ALA A 28 -8.62 -17.04 -13.74
N ALA A 29 -9.44 -15.99 -13.88
CA ALA A 29 -9.02 -14.76 -14.54
C ALA A 29 -7.96 -14.04 -13.69
N ASP A 30 -6.82 -13.76 -14.32
CA ASP A 30 -5.74 -12.98 -13.72
C ASP A 30 -6.15 -11.50 -13.63
N LEU A 31 -6.14 -10.97 -12.41
CA LEU A 31 -6.51 -9.58 -12.14
C LEU A 31 -5.40 -8.89 -11.35
N TYR A 32 -5.29 -7.57 -11.53
CA TYR A 32 -4.62 -6.71 -10.57
C TYR A 32 -5.62 -6.26 -9.51
N ALA A 33 -5.18 -6.14 -8.26
CA ALA A 33 -6.01 -5.61 -7.19
C ALA A 33 -5.16 -4.83 -6.18
N VAL A 34 -5.75 -3.82 -5.57
CA VAL A 34 -5.18 -3.15 -4.40
C VAL A 34 -5.64 -3.88 -3.16
N ALA A 35 -4.70 -4.45 -2.40
CA ALA A 35 -4.94 -5.02 -1.08
C ALA A 35 -4.54 -3.98 -0.03
N SER A 36 -5.53 -3.35 0.60
CA SER A 36 -5.33 -2.43 1.72
C SER A 36 -5.41 -3.19 3.05
N LEU A 37 -4.47 -2.91 3.94
CA LEU A 37 -4.33 -3.59 5.22
C LEU A 37 -5.25 -2.98 6.28
N THR A 38 -5.59 -3.77 7.30
CA THR A 38 -6.35 -3.33 8.47
C THR A 38 -5.53 -2.37 9.34
N GLY A 39 -4.20 -2.52 9.32
CA GLY A 39 -3.25 -1.65 10.00
C GLY A 39 -1.89 -1.69 9.32
N PRO A 40 -0.99 -0.77 9.68
CA PRO A 40 0.33 -0.73 9.08
C PRO A 40 1.18 -1.96 9.46
N ALA A 41 2.01 -2.40 8.52
CA ALA A 41 2.87 -3.58 8.60
C ALA A 41 4.33 -3.22 8.36
N THR A 42 5.25 -4.02 8.94
CA THR A 42 6.69 -3.96 8.62
C THR A 42 6.97 -4.59 7.25
N PRO A 43 8.17 -4.35 6.66
CA PRO A 43 8.59 -5.06 5.44
C PRO A 43 8.42 -6.57 5.53
N ASP A 44 8.93 -7.19 6.60
CA ASP A 44 8.87 -8.65 6.79
C ASP A 44 7.42 -9.16 6.87
N GLN A 45 6.56 -8.47 7.64
CA GLN A 45 5.14 -8.84 7.76
C GLN A 45 4.40 -8.74 6.41
N LEU A 46 4.78 -7.76 5.59
CA LEU A 46 4.18 -7.58 4.26
C LEU A 46 4.65 -8.66 3.29
N ILE A 47 5.95 -8.99 3.33
CA ILE A 47 6.53 -10.09 2.53
C ILE A 47 5.87 -11.42 2.91
N ASP A 48 5.68 -11.69 4.20
CA ASP A 48 5.00 -12.88 4.69
C ASP A 48 3.55 -12.95 4.24
N LEU A 49 2.80 -11.84 4.32
CA LEU A 49 1.40 -11.77 3.90
C LEU A 49 1.23 -12.02 2.40
N PHE A 50 2.07 -11.40 1.57
CA PHE A 50 1.96 -11.48 0.12
C PHE A 50 2.87 -12.53 -0.52
N GLY A 51 3.59 -13.36 0.25
CA GLY A 51 4.57 -14.31 -0.29
C GLY A 51 4.01 -15.32 -1.29
N SER A 52 2.70 -15.56 -1.28
CA SER A 52 2.00 -16.42 -2.26
C SER A 52 1.29 -15.65 -3.38
N TYR A 53 1.55 -14.34 -3.49
CA TYR A 53 0.97 -13.40 -4.44
C TYR A 53 2.08 -12.62 -5.15
N ARG A 54 1.84 -12.25 -6.41
CA ARG A 54 2.78 -11.38 -7.13
C ARG A 54 2.50 -9.92 -6.77
N ALA A 55 3.13 -9.41 -5.71
CA ALA A 55 3.15 -7.99 -5.42
C ALA A 55 3.94 -7.24 -6.50
N VAL A 56 3.37 -6.17 -7.04
CA VAL A 56 3.99 -5.35 -8.11
C VAL A 56 4.20 -3.90 -7.68
N GLN A 57 3.54 -3.48 -6.61
CA GLN A 57 3.66 -2.16 -6.04
C GLN A 57 3.33 -2.21 -4.56
N VAL A 58 4.01 -1.41 -3.74
CA VAL A 58 3.69 -1.23 -2.31
C VAL A 58 3.48 0.23 -1.98
N PHE A 59 2.70 0.50 -0.94
CA PHE A 59 2.39 1.83 -0.43
C PHE A 59 2.70 1.91 1.05
N PHE A 60 3.39 2.96 1.45
CA PHE A 60 3.79 3.20 2.82
C PHE A 60 3.80 4.68 3.17
N THR A 61 3.71 4.99 4.46
CA THR A 61 3.84 6.35 4.97
C THR A 61 4.59 6.30 6.30
N ALA A 62 5.56 7.19 6.47
CA ALA A 62 6.34 7.31 7.70
C ALA A 62 6.01 8.61 8.42
N GLY A 63 5.93 8.55 9.75
CA GLY A 63 5.47 9.65 10.59
C GLY A 63 3.96 9.89 10.52
N THR A 64 3.45 10.65 11.48
CA THR A 64 2.05 11.08 11.50
C THR A 64 1.80 12.13 10.40
N GLY A 65 0.88 11.84 9.47
CA GLY A 65 0.59 12.73 8.34
C GLY A 65 1.71 12.79 7.29
N GLY A 66 2.56 11.75 7.21
CA GLY A 66 3.56 11.62 6.17
C GLY A 66 2.96 11.49 4.78
N GLN A 67 3.70 11.91 3.76
CA GLN A 67 3.33 11.68 2.36
C GLN A 67 3.25 10.18 2.09
N VAL A 68 2.27 9.78 1.26
CA VAL A 68 2.20 8.39 0.79
C VAL A 68 3.30 8.17 -0.24
N GLU A 69 4.22 7.30 0.10
CA GLU A 69 5.28 6.82 -0.77
C GLU A 69 4.82 5.53 -1.46
N GLN A 70 5.30 5.31 -2.69
CA GLN A 70 5.01 4.11 -3.45
C GLN A 70 6.26 3.59 -4.16
N ALA A 71 6.40 2.27 -4.26
CA ALA A 71 7.52 1.63 -4.95
C ALA A 71 7.05 0.45 -5.79
N THR A 72 7.59 0.32 -7.00
CA THR A 72 7.40 -0.86 -7.85
C THR A 72 8.21 -2.04 -7.29
N VAL A 73 7.62 -3.22 -7.31
CA VAL A 73 8.20 -4.46 -6.79
C VAL A 73 8.39 -5.47 -7.91
N ARG A 74 9.62 -5.94 -8.07
CA ARG A 74 10.07 -7.04 -8.93
C ARG A 74 10.68 -8.16 -8.08
N ASP A 75 11.46 -7.80 -7.07
CA ASP A 75 11.93 -8.66 -5.98
C ASP A 75 11.30 -8.16 -4.66
N PRO A 76 10.35 -8.90 -4.07
CA PRO A 76 9.66 -8.47 -2.85
C PRO A 76 10.57 -8.13 -1.68
N VAL A 77 11.69 -8.84 -1.53
CA VAL A 77 12.62 -8.59 -0.43
C VAL A 77 13.47 -7.38 -0.78
N ALA A 78 14.21 -7.45 -1.89
CA ALA A 78 15.18 -6.42 -2.24
C ALA A 78 14.53 -5.05 -2.49
N ASP A 79 13.42 -5.00 -3.24
CA ASP A 79 12.81 -3.74 -3.65
C ASP A 79 12.07 -3.05 -2.50
N VAL A 80 11.44 -3.78 -1.58
CA VAL A 80 10.76 -3.18 -0.41
C VAL A 80 11.79 -2.57 0.55
N HIS A 81 12.89 -3.28 0.83
CA HIS A 81 13.97 -2.73 1.65
C HIS A 81 14.66 -1.54 0.97
N ALA A 82 14.90 -1.60 -0.34
CA ALA A 82 15.47 -0.50 -1.10
C ALA A 82 14.56 0.74 -1.11
N ALA A 83 13.23 0.54 -1.21
CA ALA A 83 12.26 1.61 -1.13
C ALA A 83 12.30 2.33 0.22
N PHE A 84 12.38 1.58 1.33
CA PHE A 84 12.51 2.15 2.67
C PHE A 84 13.82 2.93 2.83
N ALA A 85 14.93 2.39 2.34
CA ALA A 85 16.23 3.08 2.37
C ALA A 85 16.21 4.37 1.55
N SER A 86 15.62 4.34 0.36
CA SER A 86 15.48 5.53 -0.50
C SER A 86 14.60 6.60 0.15
N ALA A 87 13.43 6.22 0.66
CA ALA A 87 12.54 7.15 1.35
C ALA A 87 13.20 7.74 2.61
N ALA A 88 13.99 6.95 3.34
CA ALA A 88 14.75 7.45 4.49
C ALA A 88 15.79 8.50 4.10
N ALA A 89 16.49 8.29 2.98
CA ALA A 89 17.46 9.24 2.45
C ALA A 89 16.77 10.54 2.00
N GLN A 90 15.60 10.43 1.35
CA GLN A 90 14.80 11.59 0.93
C GLN A 90 14.29 12.38 2.14
N ALA A 91 13.76 11.70 3.16
CA ALA A 91 13.34 12.34 4.42
C ALA A 91 14.52 13.05 5.11
N GLN A 92 15.70 12.44 5.14
CA GLN A 92 16.90 13.08 5.68
C GLN A 92 17.30 14.34 4.89
N ALA A 93 17.19 14.31 3.56
CA ALA A 93 17.49 15.45 2.71
C ALA A 93 16.49 16.60 2.96
N ARG A 94 15.20 16.29 3.12
CA ARG A 94 14.17 17.27 3.49
C ARG A 94 14.41 17.87 4.87
N ALA A 95 14.70 17.05 5.88
CA ALA A 95 15.07 17.56 7.20
C ALA A 95 16.21 18.60 7.13
N ALA A 96 17.25 18.30 6.34
CA ALA A 96 18.35 19.23 6.15
C ALA A 96 17.92 20.52 5.41
N SER A 97 16.97 20.49 4.48
CA SER A 97 16.44 21.71 3.87
C SER A 97 15.59 22.52 4.85
N GLU A 98 14.72 21.87 5.62
CA GLU A 98 13.85 22.53 6.61
C GLU A 98 14.66 23.18 7.74
N ALA A 99 15.73 22.52 8.20
CA ALA A 99 16.66 23.09 9.17
C ALA A 99 17.31 24.40 8.67
N ARG A 100 17.62 24.48 7.36
CA ARG A 100 18.17 25.70 6.74
C ARG A 100 17.11 26.78 6.58
N ALA A 101 15.84 26.40 6.38
CA ALA A 101 14.71 27.31 6.29
C ALA A 101 14.24 27.83 7.66
N GLY A 102 14.70 27.21 8.76
CA GLY A 102 14.32 27.59 10.12
C GLY A 102 13.01 26.96 10.60
N ASP A 103 12.43 26.02 9.85
CA ASP A 103 11.25 25.26 10.29
C ASP A 103 11.68 24.06 11.15
N ALA A 104 11.85 24.30 12.45
CA ALA A 104 12.22 23.26 13.41
C ALA A 104 11.17 22.13 13.53
N GLY A 105 9.90 22.44 13.25
CA GLY A 105 8.81 21.46 13.30
C GLY A 105 8.87 20.48 12.12
N ALA A 106 9.06 21.00 10.92
CA ALA A 106 9.25 20.19 9.73
C ALA A 106 10.57 19.39 9.77
N ASP A 107 11.67 20.01 10.19
CA ASP A 107 12.96 19.34 10.38
C ASP A 107 12.84 18.13 11.33
N ASN A 108 12.23 18.31 12.51
CA ASN A 108 12.09 17.21 13.46
C ASN A 108 11.20 16.07 12.92
N ARG A 109 10.10 16.42 12.22
CA ARG A 109 9.21 15.42 11.60
C ARG A 109 9.96 14.59 10.54
N ASP A 110 10.70 15.23 9.65
CA ASP A 110 11.44 14.53 8.59
C ASP A 110 12.60 13.70 9.14
N ARG A 111 13.30 14.16 10.19
CA ARG A 111 14.32 13.33 10.88
C ARG A 111 13.71 12.09 11.52
N GLN A 112 12.57 12.24 12.17
CA GLN A 112 11.87 11.12 12.79
C GLN A 112 11.41 10.11 11.73
N ALA A 113 10.84 10.58 10.61
CA ALA A 113 10.46 9.72 9.49
C ALA A 113 11.67 8.96 8.93
N ALA A 114 12.81 9.64 8.73
CA ALA A 114 14.05 9.01 8.26
C ALA A 114 14.55 7.92 9.22
N ALA A 115 14.51 8.17 10.53
CA ALA A 115 14.90 7.19 11.55
C ALA A 115 13.96 5.97 11.56
N GLN A 116 12.64 6.19 11.51
CA GLN A 116 11.64 5.13 11.47
C GLN A 116 11.78 4.23 10.23
N LEU A 117 12.00 4.82 9.06
CA LEU A 117 12.20 4.07 7.82
C LEU A 117 13.47 3.21 7.87
N ARG A 118 14.59 3.75 8.38
CA ARG A 118 15.83 2.98 8.57
C ARG A 118 15.65 1.81 9.55
N ALA A 119 14.80 1.98 10.55
CA ALA A 119 14.49 0.95 11.53
C ALA A 119 13.48 -0.11 11.04
N GLY A 120 12.95 0.02 9.80
CA GLY A 120 11.98 -0.93 9.27
C GLY A 120 10.59 -0.80 9.92
N CYS A 121 10.15 0.43 10.19
CA CYS A 121 8.87 0.70 10.86
C CYS A 121 7.67 -0.04 10.23
N ALA A 122 6.66 -0.30 11.05
CA ALA A 122 5.34 -0.68 10.58
C ALA A 122 4.68 0.53 9.90
N CYS A 123 4.92 0.67 8.61
CA CYS A 123 4.58 1.85 7.82
C CYS A 123 3.93 1.49 6.46
N LEU A 124 3.99 0.22 6.05
CA LEU A 124 3.32 -0.27 4.84
C LEU A 124 1.85 -0.49 5.13
N PHE A 125 0.96 -0.01 4.26
CA PHE A 125 -0.48 -0.13 4.49
C PHE A 125 -1.25 -0.69 3.29
N ALA A 126 -0.60 -0.89 2.15
CA ALA A 126 -1.21 -1.56 1.00
C ALA A 126 -0.17 -2.11 0.03
N ALA A 127 -0.62 -3.04 -0.82
CA ALA A 127 0.11 -3.50 -2.00
C ALA A 127 -0.82 -3.67 -3.19
N VAL A 128 -0.30 -3.51 -4.41
CA VAL A 128 -0.95 -4.00 -5.63
C VAL A 128 -0.44 -5.41 -5.87
N VAL A 129 -1.37 -6.35 -5.98
CA VAL A 129 -1.08 -7.76 -6.27
C VAL A 129 -1.67 -8.16 -7.61
N ARG A 130 -1.03 -9.12 -8.28
CA ARG A 130 -1.58 -9.82 -9.44
C ARG A 130 -1.81 -11.29 -9.07
N ALA A 131 -3.04 -11.77 -9.23
CA ALA A 131 -3.41 -13.18 -9.00
C ALA A 131 -4.76 -13.52 -9.65
N PRO A 132 -5.10 -14.82 -9.76
CA PRO A 132 -6.44 -15.25 -10.15
C PRO A 132 -7.52 -14.70 -9.20
N ALA A 133 -8.70 -14.37 -9.74
CA ALA A 133 -9.83 -13.82 -8.97
C ALA A 133 -10.16 -14.66 -7.73
N GLY A 134 -10.19 -16.01 -7.85
CA GLY A 134 -10.42 -16.89 -6.71
C GLY A 134 -9.34 -16.80 -5.62
N ARG A 135 -8.08 -16.56 -5.99
CA ARG A 135 -6.97 -16.34 -5.03
C ARG A 135 -7.06 -14.97 -4.37
N LEU A 136 -7.56 -13.96 -5.08
CA LEU A 136 -7.83 -12.64 -4.53
C LEU A 136 -9.00 -12.67 -3.52
N SER A 137 -10.03 -13.49 -3.75
CA SER A 137 -11.07 -13.75 -2.75
C SER A 137 -10.52 -14.42 -1.49
N GLN A 138 -9.55 -15.34 -1.62
CA GLN A 138 -8.87 -15.92 -0.46
C GLN A 138 -8.06 -14.87 0.31
N LEU A 139 -7.36 -13.97 -0.41
CA LEU A 139 -6.64 -12.86 0.21
C LEU A 139 -7.58 -11.91 0.98
N ALA A 140 -8.77 -11.64 0.43
CA ALA A 140 -9.78 -10.82 1.06
C ALA A 140 -10.36 -11.42 2.36
N ALA A 141 -10.12 -12.70 2.61
CA ALA A 141 -10.51 -13.38 3.86
C ALA A 141 -9.42 -13.36 4.93
N ASP A 142 -8.19 -12.94 4.61
CA ASP A 142 -7.13 -12.78 5.61
C ASP A 142 -7.47 -11.60 6.56
N PRO A 143 -7.46 -11.79 7.90
CA PRO A 143 -7.86 -10.75 8.84
C PRO A 143 -6.96 -9.51 8.83
N ARG A 144 -5.74 -9.61 8.29
CA ARG A 144 -4.82 -8.49 8.11
C ARG A 144 -5.19 -7.60 6.92
N VAL A 145 -6.05 -8.09 6.02
CA VAL A 145 -6.50 -7.39 4.81
C VAL A 145 -7.88 -6.79 5.05
N ARG A 146 -7.98 -5.47 4.93
CA ARG A 146 -9.24 -4.74 5.10
C ARG A 146 -10.13 -4.83 3.88
N ILE A 147 -9.50 -4.72 2.70
CA ILE A 147 -10.19 -4.79 1.41
C ILE A 147 -9.22 -5.20 0.31
N VAL A 148 -9.74 -5.98 -0.65
CA VAL A 148 -9.13 -6.23 -1.95
C VAL A 148 -10.02 -5.57 -2.99
N ASP A 149 -9.52 -4.51 -3.62
CA ASP A 149 -10.21 -3.74 -4.65
C ASP A 149 -9.67 -4.14 -6.03
N PRO A 150 -10.39 -5.00 -6.79
CA PRO A 150 -9.91 -5.48 -8.07
C PRO A 150 -10.02 -4.39 -9.14
N ALA A 151 -8.98 -4.29 -9.96
CA ALA A 151 -9.03 -3.50 -11.18
C ALA A 151 -9.98 -4.16 -12.21
N PRO A 152 -10.52 -3.39 -13.17
CA PRO A 152 -11.26 -3.95 -14.28
C PRO A 152 -10.44 -5.04 -15.01
N PRO A 153 -11.07 -6.11 -15.53
CA PRO A 153 -10.37 -7.11 -16.33
C PRO A 153 -9.60 -6.48 -17.50
N GLY A 154 -8.36 -6.93 -17.72
CA GLY A 154 -7.46 -6.38 -18.74
C GLY A 154 -6.75 -5.07 -18.34
N ALA A 155 -7.09 -4.46 -17.21
CA ALA A 155 -6.33 -3.34 -16.67
C ALA A 155 -5.01 -3.78 -16.04
N GLY A 156 -4.03 -2.89 -15.98
CA GLY A 156 -2.74 -3.13 -15.33
C GLY A 156 -2.03 -1.82 -14.94
N PRO A 157 -0.82 -1.89 -14.37
CA PRO A 157 -0.10 -0.73 -13.85
C PRO A 157 0.15 0.40 -14.85
N THR A 158 0.08 0.12 -16.16
CA THR A 158 0.24 1.12 -17.23
C THR A 158 -1.06 1.78 -17.66
N SER A 159 -2.22 1.19 -17.35
CA SER A 159 -3.54 1.65 -17.81
C SER A 159 -4.45 2.15 -16.70
N VAL A 160 -4.12 1.88 -15.43
CA VAL A 160 -4.89 2.35 -14.27
C VAL A 160 -3.99 2.90 -13.19
N ARG A 161 -4.55 3.84 -12.41
CA ARG A 161 -3.93 4.34 -11.19
C ARG A 161 -4.51 3.61 -9.99
N PHE A 162 -3.65 3.00 -9.19
CA PHE A 162 -4.02 2.34 -7.95
C PHE A 162 -4.04 3.35 -6.81
N ILE A 163 -5.16 3.39 -6.08
CA ILE A 163 -5.34 4.28 -4.92
C ILE A 163 -5.81 3.42 -3.75
N PRO A 164 -4.93 3.05 -2.81
CA PRO A 164 -5.30 2.28 -1.64
C PRO A 164 -6.23 3.07 -0.71
N LEU A 165 -6.99 2.36 0.11
CA LEU A 165 -7.69 2.95 1.26
C LEU A 165 -6.66 3.22 2.36
N PRO A 166 -6.44 4.48 2.76
CA PRO A 166 -5.54 4.83 3.86
C PRO A 166 -6.01 4.24 5.20
N PRO A 167 -5.09 3.91 6.12
CA PRO A 167 -5.42 3.27 7.39
C PRO A 167 -6.23 4.16 8.34
N ASP A 168 -6.10 5.48 8.23
CA ASP A 168 -6.80 6.49 9.05
C ASP A 168 -8.25 6.74 8.62
N ARG A 169 -8.62 6.39 7.38
CA ARG A 169 -9.98 6.52 6.83
C ARG A 169 -10.85 5.40 7.40
N ARG A 170 -11.91 5.72 8.14
CA ARG A 170 -12.83 4.74 8.74
C ARG A 170 -14.11 4.58 7.94
#